data_AF-A0A1N6F113-F1
#
_entry.id   AF-A0A1N6F113-F1
#
_cell.length_a   1.000
_cell.length_b   1.000
_cell.length_c   1.000
_cell.angle_alpha   90.00
_cell.angle_beta   90.00
_cell.angle_gamma   90.00
#
_symmetry.space_group_name_H-M   'P 1'
#
loop_
_entity.id
_entity.type
_entity.pdbx_description
1 polymer ?
#
loop_
_entity_poly.entity_id
_entity_poly.type
_entity_poly.pdbx_seq_one_letter_code
_entity_poly.pdbx_strand_id
1 'polypeptide(L)'
;MEDWDISKGQLYAALARLRLRGRACDAAVEVIEGVCATYAEAAQRHGISRAAVSQAAKRIQAEVERAFVTVEVRLPKDMVVALDDWLTSRGGERLTVLAGKSDSEDDEP
;
A
#
# COMPACT_ATOMS: atom_id res chain seq x y z
N MET A 1 1.86 14.21 -6.41
CA MET A 1 2.19 13.31 -5.30
C MET A 1 1.96 11.91 -5.84
N GLU A 2 2.95 11.01 -5.82
CA GLU A 2 2.70 9.61 -6.20
C GLU A 2 1.77 9.05 -5.12
N ASP A 3 0.53 8.76 -5.49
CA ASP A 3 -0.45 8.18 -4.58
C ASP A 3 -0.16 6.68 -4.50
N TRP A 4 0.54 6.31 -3.43
CA TRP A 4 0.92 4.93 -3.18
C TRP A 4 -0.31 4.20 -2.62
N ASP A 5 -1.05 3.50 -3.48
CA ASP A 5 -2.14 2.61 -3.05
C ASP A 5 -1.59 1.31 -2.44
N ILE A 6 -0.83 1.48 -1.34
CA ILE A 6 -0.20 0.42 -0.57
C ILE A 6 -0.83 0.44 0.82
N SER A 7 -1.56 -0.61 1.17
CA SER A 7 -2.10 -0.75 2.52
C SER A 7 -0.99 -0.92 3.55
N LYS A 8 -1.24 -0.52 4.80
CA LYS A 8 -0.29 -0.74 5.92
C LYS A 8 0.11 -2.21 6.05
N GLY A 9 -0.83 -3.13 5.82
CA GLY A 9 -0.55 -4.57 5.82
C GLY A 9 0.44 -4.98 4.73
N GLN A 10 0.27 -4.48 3.51
CA GLN A 10 1.20 -4.73 2.39
C GLN A 10 2.59 -4.16 2.68
N LEU A 11 2.65 -2.94 3.22
CA LEU A 11 3.89 -2.27 3.59
C LEU A 11 4.69 -3.06 4.63
N TYR A 12 4.08 -3.42 5.77
CA TYR A 12 4.77 -4.19 6.80
C TYR A 12 5.20 -5.58 6.32
N ALA A 13 4.38 -6.22 5.50
CA ALA A 13 4.72 -7.52 4.94
C ALA A 13 5.87 -7.44 3.91
N ALA A 14 5.96 -6.35 3.13
CA ALA A 14 7.08 -6.10 2.23
C ALA A 14 8.37 -5.81 3.01
N LEU A 15 8.30 -5.00 4.07
CA LEU A 15 9.43 -4.71 4.96
C LEU A 15 9.98 -5.97 5.62
N ALA A 16 9.09 -6.83 6.14
CA ALA A 16 9.46 -8.10 6.75
C ALA A 16 10.20 -9.03 5.76
N ARG A 17 9.73 -9.10 4.51
CA ARG A 17 10.34 -9.93 3.45
C ARG A 17 11.70 -9.42 3.00
N LEU A 18 11.82 -8.10 2.80
CA LEU A 18 13.08 -7.50 2.36
C LEU A 18 14.14 -7.47 3.47
N ARG A 19 13.76 -7.74 4.73
CA ARG A 19 14.61 -7.59 5.93
C ARG A 19 15.28 -6.22 5.98
N LEU A 20 14.60 -5.21 5.43
CA LEU A 20 15.10 -3.85 5.34
C LEU A 20 15.11 -3.23 6.74
N ARG A 21 16.23 -2.63 7.11
CA ARG A 21 16.43 -1.94 8.39
C ARG A 21 17.25 -0.67 8.17
N GLY A 22 16.97 0.35 8.96
CA GLY A 22 17.75 1.57 9.06
C GLY A 22 17.15 2.78 8.36
N ARG A 23 17.80 3.94 8.55
CA ARG A 23 17.29 5.27 8.25
C ARG A 23 16.73 5.47 6.83
N ALA A 24 17.30 4.81 5.83
CA ALA A 24 16.78 4.89 4.46
C ALA A 24 15.41 4.23 4.28
N CYS A 25 15.14 3.18 5.05
CA CYS A 25 13.87 2.46 5.04
C CYS A 25 12.82 3.23 5.85
N ASP A 26 13.21 3.75 7.01
CA ASP A 26 12.34 4.59 7.84
C ASP A 26 11.88 5.84 7.07
N ALA A 27 12.83 6.52 6.40
CA ALA A 27 12.53 7.65 5.51
C ALA A 27 11.65 7.28 4.32
N ALA A 28 11.84 6.09 3.73
CA ALA A 28 11.01 5.62 2.62
C ALA A 28 9.58 5.31 3.07
N VAL A 29 9.41 4.71 4.27
CA VAL A 29 8.11 4.46 4.89
C VAL A 29 7.38 5.78 5.14
N GLU A 30 8.05 6.81 5.66
CA GLU A 30 7.44 8.13 5.85
C GLU A 30 6.92 8.74 4.54
N VAL A 31 7.59 8.49 3.41
CA VAL A 31 7.10 8.96 2.10
C VAL A 31 5.92 8.12 1.59
N ILE A 32 5.98 6.79 1.75
CA ILE A 32 4.92 5.88 1.31
C ILE A 32 3.63 6.07 2.13
N GLU A 33 3.75 6.30 3.44
CA GLU A 33 2.62 6.60 4.33
C GLU A 33 2.13 8.06 4.22
N GLY A 34 2.74 8.88 3.36
CA GLY A 34 2.37 10.28 3.16
C GLY A 34 2.73 11.23 4.31
N VAL A 35 3.55 10.79 5.27
CA VAL A 35 4.07 11.63 6.37
C VAL A 35 5.01 12.71 5.84
N CYS A 36 5.88 12.34 4.89
CA CYS A 36 6.71 13.28 4.15
C CYS A 36 6.19 13.40 2.71
N ALA A 37 6.00 14.62 2.23
CA ALA A 37 5.45 14.84 0.89
C ALA A 37 6.46 14.55 -0.22
N THR A 38 7.76 14.59 0.09
CA THR A 38 8.84 14.37 -0.89
C THR A 38 9.98 13.53 -0.34
N TYR A 39 10.71 12.85 -1.23
CA TYR A 39 11.95 12.17 -0.88
C TYR A 39 13.02 13.11 -0.29
N ALA A 40 13.00 14.40 -0.66
CA ALA A 40 13.96 15.38 -0.17
C ALA A 40 13.70 15.75 1.29
N GLU A 41 12.42 15.92 1.66
CA GLU A 41 11.98 16.18 3.03
C GLU A 41 12.35 15.01 3.96
N ALA A 42 12.03 13.78 3.55
CA ALA A 42 12.38 12.58 4.31
C ALA A 42 13.90 12.41 4.42
N ALA A 43 14.65 12.68 3.35
CA ALA A 43 16.11 12.62 3.37
C ALA A 43 16.72 13.62 4.36
N GLN A 44 16.17 14.84 4.43
CA GLN A 44 16.60 15.87 5.37
C GLN A 44 16.32 15.47 6.82
N ARG A 45 15.10 15.00 7.13
CA ARG A 45 14.72 14.53 8.49
C ARG A 45 15.63 13.40 8.99
N HIS A 46 15.98 12.48 8.11
CA HIS A 46 16.75 11.29 8.47
C HIS A 46 18.28 11.46 8.30
N GLY A 47 18.73 12.62 7.81
CA GLY A 47 20.16 12.93 7.61
C GLY A 47 20.85 12.00 6.61
N ILE A 48 20.16 11.68 5.51
CA ILE A 48 20.63 10.78 4.45
C ILE A 48 20.43 11.41 3.06
N SER A 49 20.90 10.75 2.00
CA SER A 49 20.73 11.27 0.65
C SER A 49 19.31 10.99 0.11
N ARG A 50 18.79 11.92 -0.70
CA ARG A 50 17.53 11.72 -1.45
C ARG A 50 17.54 10.43 -2.28
N ALA A 51 18.70 10.09 -2.86
CA ALA A 51 18.86 8.88 -3.65
C ALA A 51 18.67 7.61 -2.79
N ALA A 52 19.16 7.60 -1.54
CA ALA A 52 18.97 6.47 -0.64
C ALA A 52 17.48 6.25 -0.31
N VAL A 53 16.74 7.34 -0.05
CA VAL A 53 15.28 7.28 0.20
C VAL A 53 14.55 6.75 -1.04
N SER A 54 14.85 7.30 -2.22
CA SER A 54 14.20 6.88 -3.47
C SER A 54 14.48 5.41 -3.81
N GLN A 55 15.72 4.93 -3.60
CA GLN A 55 16.05 3.52 -3.81
C GLN A 55 15.33 2.60 -2.82
N ALA A 56 15.24 3.00 -1.55
CA ALA A 56 14.51 2.23 -0.55
C ALA A 56 13.01 2.17 -0.86
N ALA A 57 12.39 3.29 -1.24
CA ALA A 57 10.98 3.34 -1.63
C ALA A 57 10.69 2.43 -2.83
N LYS A 58 11.51 2.50 -3.89
CA LYS A 58 11.39 1.62 -5.06
C LYS A 58 11.52 0.14 -4.72
N ARG A 59 12.40 -0.22 -3.78
CA ARG A 59 12.55 -1.61 -3.35
C ARG A 59 11.33 -2.11 -2.59
N ILE A 60 10.75 -1.28 -1.73
CA ILE A 60 9.52 -1.59 -1.00
C ILE A 60 8.37 -1.79 -1.99
N GLN A 61 8.19 -0.85 -2.92
CA GLN A 61 7.18 -0.94 -3.96
C GLN A 61 7.33 -2.22 -4.80
N ALA A 62 8.54 -2.51 -5.30
CA ALA A 62 8.77 -3.70 -6.11
C ALA A 62 8.45 -5.00 -5.35
N GLU A 63 8.67 -5.04 -4.03
CA GLU A 63 8.28 -6.20 -3.23
C GLU A 63 6.76 -6.28 -3.03
N VAL A 64 6.08 -5.15 -2.88
CA VAL A 64 4.61 -5.12 -2.82
C VAL A 64 4.03 -5.65 -4.14
N GLU A 65 4.49 -5.12 -5.28
CA GLU A 65 4.05 -5.56 -6.61
C GLU A 65 4.35 -7.05 -6.88
N ARG A 66 5.47 -7.56 -6.35
CA ARG A 66 5.85 -8.97 -6.47
C ARG A 66 4.99 -9.88 -5.60
N ALA A 67 4.69 -9.47 -4.37
CA ALA A 67 4.08 -10.32 -3.37
C ALA A 67 2.55 -10.27 -3.34
N PHE A 68 1.95 -9.20 -3.88
CA PHE A 68 0.52 -8.97 -3.84
C PHE A 68 -0.02 -8.83 -5.25
N VAL A 69 -0.95 -9.72 -5.62
CA VAL A 69 -1.65 -9.70 -6.90
C VAL A 69 -3.12 -9.47 -6.63
N THR A 70 -3.68 -8.43 -7.25
CA THR A 70 -5.13 -8.21 -7.27
C THR A 70 -5.75 -9.07 -8.36
N VAL A 71 -6.73 -9.90 -8.00
CA VAL A 71 -7.44 -10.77 -8.93
C VAL A 71 -8.94 -10.47 -8.86
N GLU A 72 -9.54 -10.12 -9.99
CA GLU A 72 -10.99 -9.99 -10.11
C GLU A 72 -11.60 -11.35 -10.47
N VAL A 73 -12.57 -11.81 -9.68
CA VAL A 73 -13.25 -13.09 -9.88
C VAL A 73 -14.76 -12.89 -9.93
N ARG A 74 -15.43 -13.53 -10.88
CA ARG A 74 -16.90 -13.63 -10.90
C ARG A 74 -17.32 -14.90 -10.20
N LEU A 75 -17.99 -14.75 -9.05
CA LEU A 75 -18.42 -15.88 -8.23
C LEU A 75 -19.95 -15.97 -8.17
N PRO A 76 -20.51 -17.19 -8.23
CA PRO A 76 -21.88 -17.46 -7.81
C PRO A 76 -22.14 -16.99 -6.37
N LYS A 77 -23.35 -16.51 -6.06
CA LYS A 77 -23.67 -15.89 -4.75
C LYS A 77 -23.41 -16.82 -3.56
N ASP A 78 -23.58 -18.11 -3.74
CA ASP A 78 -23.36 -19.17 -2.76
C ASP A 78 -21.87 -19.43 -2.46
N MET A 79 -20.96 -19.02 -3.36
CA MET A 79 -19.51 -19.22 -3.20
C MET A 79 -18.81 -18.06 -2.46
N VAL A 80 -19.52 -16.96 -2.18
CA VAL A 80 -18.95 -15.79 -1.49
C VAL A 80 -18.51 -16.16 -0.08
N VAL A 81 -19.31 -16.93 0.65
CA VAL A 81 -18.98 -17.37 2.02
C VAL A 81 -17.73 -18.26 2.02
N ALA A 82 -17.63 -19.19 1.06
CA ALA A 82 -16.45 -20.05 0.94
C ALA A 82 -15.17 -19.26 0.58
N LEU A 83 -15.31 -18.19 -0.22
CA LEU A 83 -14.20 -17.27 -0.50
C LEU A 83 -13.80 -16.51 0.78
N ASP A 84 -14.76 -15.95 1.51
CA ASP A 84 -14.49 -15.20 2.73
C ASP A 84 -13.83 -16.09 3.81
N ASP A 85 -14.28 -17.33 3.96
CA ASP A 85 -13.66 -18.34 4.84
C ASP A 85 -12.22 -18.68 4.40
N TRP A 86 -12.00 -18.89 3.09
CA TRP A 86 -10.68 -19.15 2.56
C TRP A 86 -9.73 -17.97 2.77
N LEU A 87 -10.18 -16.74 2.47
CA LEU A 87 -9.40 -15.51 2.68
C LEU A 87 -9.03 -15.37 4.16
N THR A 88 -10.01 -15.52 5.06
CA THR A 88 -9.78 -15.46 6.50
C THR A 88 -8.76 -16.51 6.96
N SER A 89 -8.83 -17.74 6.44
CA SER A 89 -7.86 -18.80 6.75
C SER A 89 -6.43 -18.48 6.28
N ARG A 90 -6.29 -17.59 5.30
CA ARG A 90 -5.01 -17.09 4.78
C ARG A 90 -4.60 -15.75 5.40
N GLY A 91 -5.38 -15.23 6.36
CA GLY A 91 -5.17 -13.91 6.97
C GLY A 91 -5.44 -12.75 6.00
N GLY A 92 -6.22 -12.99 4.95
CA GLY A 92 -6.68 -11.99 3.99
C GLY A 92 -8.13 -11.58 4.25
N GLU A 93 -8.53 -10.48 3.64
CA GLU A 93 -9.90 -9.99 3.66
C GLU A 93 -10.36 -9.66 2.24
N ARG A 94 -11.67 -9.74 2.01
CA ARG A 94 -12.25 -9.37 0.71
C ARG A 94 -12.40 -7.85 0.66
N LEU A 95 -11.69 -7.22 -0.27
CA LEU A 95 -11.88 -5.80 -0.55
C LEU A 95 -13.18 -5.61 -1.35
N THR A 96 -14.21 -5.06 -0.72
CA THR A 96 -15.36 -4.52 -1.45
C THR A 96 -15.01 -3.11 -1.92
N VAL A 97 -14.61 -2.98 -3.18
CA VAL A 97 -14.61 -1.66 -3.84
C VAL A 97 -16.08 -1.27 -3.98
N LEU A 98 -16.51 -0.27 -3.20
CA LEU A 98 -17.78 0.40 -3.45
C LEU A 98 -17.66 1.07 -4.82
N ALA A 99 -18.15 0.41 -5.86
CA ALA A 99 -18.30 1.02 -7.16
C ALA A 99 -19.21 2.25 -7.00
N GLY A 100 -18.62 3.45 -7.07
CA GLY A 100 -19.32 4.72 -7.22
C GLY A 100 -20.16 5.15 -6.01
N LYS A 101 -19.54 5.82 -5.05
CA LYS A 101 -20.08 7.10 -4.61
C LYS A 101 -19.28 8.19 -5.30
N SER A 102 -19.75 8.57 -6.49
CA SER A 102 -19.48 9.91 -6.99
C SER A 102 -20.13 10.85 -5.99
N ASP A 103 -19.33 11.59 -5.22
CA ASP A 103 -19.82 12.80 -4.56
C ASP A 103 -20.15 13.81 -5.67
N SER A 104 -21.35 13.66 -6.21
CA SER A 104 -22.04 14.66 -7.00
C SER A 104 -23.21 15.12 -6.14
N GLU A 105 -22.93 15.97 -5.15
CA GLU A 105 -23.92 16.86 -4.55
C GLU A 105 -23.68 18.26 -5.15
N ASP A 106 -24.10 18.41 -6.41
CA ASP A 106 -24.68 19.67 -6.86
C ASP A 106 -26.13 19.68 -6.35
N ASP A 107 -26.44 20.51 -5.36
CA ASP A 107 -27.77 21.09 -5.22
C ASP A 107 -27.62 22.51 -4.68
N GLU A 108 -27.83 23.44 -5.62
CA GLU A 108 -27.94 24.89 -5.46
C GLU A 108 -29.15 25.26 -4.58
N PRO A 109 -29.17 26.49 -4.03
CA PRO A 109 -29.89 27.54 -4.77
C PRO A 109 -29.15 28.88 -4.88
#